data_AF-A0A0R1P993-F1
#
_entry.id   AF-A0A0R1P993-F1
#
_cell.length_a   1.000
_cell.length_b   1.000
_cell.length_c   1.000
_cell.angle_alpha   90.00
_cell.angle_beta   90.00
_cell.angle_gamma   90.00
#
_symmetry.space_group_name_H-M   'P 1'
#
loop_
_entity.id
_entity.type
_entity.pdbx_description
1 polymer ?
#
loop_
_entity_poly.entity_id
_entity_poly.type
_entity_poly.pdbx_seq_one_letter_code
_entity_poly.pdbx_strand_id
1 'polypeptide(L)'
;MANLIIKFADLSFLENWDVSNVKDMSYMFSGNSNLMGLDISNWKTTSLSNAGYMFYNSRLLNEDNLKGYQSLVTNKVTNMAGMFGFTNFKTIDLSKYDTSNVKSMDYLFISASNLKKIIGNFDTSSVTSMNYMFKGTNLSDTDEFNIADWDTSKVTSMDNMFSDAKIPDIDFLKNWNTNSLTSMNSMFSGFSGTTTIPLQNWNVSEVTNFSKTFYGAKTLTYLPIENWDTSNAKNFNSMFGSMTSLETLDLSNFDTTKATVATDIASTNETENSNVDNIFTNDTSLWKIELGPKVVLRTSSGIAAPVSGTIIPGTSYKADSDRWQEVDNANGGTDHVPVGDLITNEAIMKKFSSPGSSTVTYVWQQQPKTDVSLEVPDIEFGSVSSYSGLVLRKTNEFSIEITNSNYPEEAMQSSLSVSMERPLTDISDNTKTLNNVLIFKGNDNDNILSSEPTEVYDGKIGVGTNDLKWDRYHGVLLNMNNDKYAPNGNYSTILDWTLTSSI
;
A
#
# COMPACT_ATOMS: atom_id res chain seq x y z
N MET A 1 -59.94 6.89 -8.44
CA MET A 1 -58.72 7.64 -8.78
C MET A 1 -59.05 9.11 -8.71
N ALA A 2 -58.75 9.77 -7.58
CA ALA A 2 -58.84 11.22 -7.51
C ALA A 2 -57.60 11.78 -8.22
N ASN A 3 -57.81 12.44 -9.36
CA ASN A 3 -56.77 13.24 -10.01
C ASN A 3 -56.32 14.31 -9.03
N LEU A 4 -55.15 14.10 -8.41
CA LEU A 4 -54.46 15.16 -7.69
C LEU A 4 -54.03 16.18 -8.76
N ILE A 5 -54.84 17.20 -8.97
CA ILE A 5 -54.43 18.38 -9.74
C ILE A 5 -53.35 19.05 -8.89
N ILE A 6 -52.10 18.73 -9.15
CA ILE A 6 -50.97 19.48 -8.61
C ILE A 6 -51.09 20.86 -9.25
N LYS A 7 -51.58 21.83 -8.47
CA LYS A 7 -51.65 23.23 -8.88
C LYS A 7 -50.23 23.77 -8.79
N PHE A 8 -49.54 23.85 -9.93
CA PHE A 8 -48.19 24.40 -10.01
C PHE A 8 -48.21 25.90 -9.68
N ALA A 9 -47.18 26.39 -9.02
CA ALA A 9 -46.99 27.83 -8.85
C ALA A 9 -46.59 28.42 -10.21
N ASP A 10 -47.40 29.34 -10.74
CA ASP A 10 -47.02 30.15 -11.89
C ASP A 10 -45.99 31.19 -11.43
N LEU A 11 -44.77 31.09 -11.96
CA LEU A 11 -43.66 31.98 -11.67
C LEU A 11 -43.34 32.93 -12.82
N SER A 12 -44.21 33.05 -13.83
CA SER A 12 -44.03 33.95 -14.98
C SER A 12 -43.81 35.41 -14.58
N PHE A 13 -44.29 35.81 -13.38
CA PHE A 13 -44.04 37.16 -12.85
C PHE A 13 -42.54 37.46 -12.63
N LEU A 14 -41.69 36.44 -12.45
CA LEU A 14 -40.24 36.59 -12.29
C LEU A 14 -39.56 37.06 -13.57
N GLU A 15 -40.14 36.77 -14.75
CA GLU A 15 -39.57 37.16 -16.04
C GLU A 15 -39.39 38.67 -16.18
N ASN A 16 -40.17 39.45 -15.44
CA ASN A 16 -40.20 40.92 -15.52
C ASN A 16 -39.43 41.62 -14.39
N TRP A 17 -38.72 40.87 -13.54
CA TRP A 17 -37.93 41.48 -12.46
C TRP A 17 -36.73 42.25 -13.02
N ASP A 18 -36.61 43.53 -12.66
CA ASP A 18 -35.37 44.28 -12.87
C ASP A 18 -34.37 43.96 -11.76
N VAL A 19 -33.42 43.08 -12.09
CA VAL A 19 -32.36 42.64 -11.18
C VAL A 19 -31.01 43.30 -11.48
N SER A 20 -30.97 44.36 -12.31
CA SER A 20 -29.74 45.03 -12.75
C SER A 20 -28.84 45.55 -11.63
N ASN A 21 -29.43 45.85 -10.48
CA ASN A 21 -28.74 46.36 -9.28
C ASN A 21 -28.56 45.30 -8.19
N VAL A 22 -29.09 44.09 -8.37
CA VAL A 22 -28.94 43.00 -7.39
C VAL A 22 -27.50 42.50 -7.41
N LYS A 23 -26.86 42.51 -6.24
CA LYS A 23 -25.46 42.09 -6.08
C LYS A 23 -25.29 40.64 -5.62
N ASP A 24 -26.31 40.10 -4.97
CA ASP A 24 -26.30 38.78 -4.37
C ASP A 24 -27.60 38.06 -4.71
N MET A 25 -27.49 36.96 -5.45
CA MET A 25 -28.58 36.03 -5.76
C MET A 25 -28.28 34.64 -5.17
N SER A 26 -27.38 34.57 -4.20
CA SER A 26 -27.02 33.30 -3.60
C SER A 26 -28.23 32.65 -2.95
N TYR A 27 -28.33 31.32 -3.10
CA TYR A 27 -29.41 30.49 -2.58
C TYR A 27 -30.83 30.85 -3.06
N MET A 28 -31.02 31.76 -4.02
CA MET A 28 -32.33 32.31 -4.38
C MET A 28 -33.39 31.25 -4.73
N PHE A 29 -32.99 30.18 -5.42
CA PHE A 29 -33.84 29.03 -5.73
C PHE A 29 -33.38 27.73 -5.07
N SER A 30 -32.43 27.81 -4.14
CA SER A 30 -31.85 26.64 -3.45
C SER A 30 -32.91 25.84 -2.70
N GLY A 31 -32.83 24.51 -2.79
CA GLY A 31 -33.70 23.59 -2.08
C GLY A 31 -35.12 23.48 -2.63
N ASN A 32 -35.46 24.22 -3.68
CA ASN A 32 -36.75 24.11 -4.35
C ASN A 32 -36.81 22.85 -5.22
N SER A 33 -36.88 21.68 -4.58
CA SER A 33 -36.90 20.37 -5.23
C SER A 33 -38.11 20.14 -6.14
N ASN A 34 -39.18 20.93 -5.99
CA ASN A 34 -40.38 20.90 -6.81
C ASN A 34 -40.42 21.98 -7.92
N LEU A 35 -39.35 22.76 -8.10
CA LEU A 35 -39.30 23.82 -9.12
C LEU A 35 -39.17 23.21 -10.53
N MET A 36 -40.27 23.19 -11.27
CA MET A 36 -40.37 22.51 -12.57
C MET A 36 -39.85 23.31 -13.77
N GLY A 37 -39.61 24.60 -13.59
CA GLY A 37 -39.10 25.47 -14.63
C GLY A 37 -39.02 26.92 -14.16
N LEU A 38 -38.16 27.67 -14.84
CA LEU A 38 -37.91 29.08 -14.56
C LEU A 38 -37.38 29.73 -15.84
N ASP A 39 -38.00 30.83 -16.25
CA ASP A 39 -37.47 31.67 -17.32
C ASP A 39 -36.90 32.96 -16.73
N ILE A 40 -35.58 33.12 -16.82
CA ILE A 40 -34.81 34.29 -16.39
C ILE A 40 -34.11 34.95 -17.58
N SER A 41 -34.56 34.70 -18.80
CA SER A 41 -33.91 35.18 -20.03
C SER A 41 -33.83 36.71 -20.13
N ASN A 42 -34.73 37.42 -19.45
CA ASN A 42 -34.77 38.88 -19.41
C ASN A 42 -33.96 39.50 -18.27
N TRP A 43 -33.40 38.68 -17.36
CA TRP A 43 -32.65 39.19 -16.22
C TRP A 43 -31.33 39.80 -16.65
N LYS A 44 -31.09 41.02 -16.19
CA LYS A 44 -29.80 41.72 -16.38
C LYS A 44 -28.99 41.59 -15.10
N THR A 45 -27.92 40.82 -15.10
CA THR A 45 -27.08 40.58 -13.89
C THR A 45 -25.86 41.49 -13.83
N THR A 46 -25.97 42.72 -14.34
CA THR A 46 -24.83 43.66 -14.50
C THR A 46 -24.14 44.08 -13.21
N SER A 47 -24.78 43.88 -12.05
CA SER A 47 -24.21 44.17 -10.73
C SER A 47 -23.99 42.91 -9.89
N LEU A 48 -24.31 41.72 -10.42
CA LEU A 48 -24.23 40.48 -9.69
C LEU A 48 -22.77 40.16 -9.37
N SER A 49 -22.50 39.94 -8.08
CA SER A 49 -21.18 39.58 -7.57
C SER A 49 -21.16 38.18 -6.93
N ASN A 50 -22.31 37.65 -6.54
CA ASN A 50 -22.48 36.37 -5.88
C ASN A 50 -23.68 35.60 -6.45
N ALA A 51 -23.42 34.48 -7.13
CA ALA A 51 -24.40 33.56 -7.69
C ALA A 51 -24.37 32.18 -7.00
N GLY A 52 -23.68 32.08 -5.85
CA GLY A 52 -23.44 30.82 -5.16
C GLY A 52 -24.74 30.09 -4.78
N TYR A 53 -24.80 28.79 -5.04
CA TYR A 53 -25.91 27.91 -4.67
C TYR A 53 -27.27 28.32 -5.24
N MET A 54 -27.33 29.19 -6.24
CA MET A 54 -28.57 29.79 -6.73
C MET A 54 -29.63 28.74 -7.11
N PHE A 55 -29.23 27.62 -7.75
CA PHE A 55 -30.12 26.51 -8.13
C PHE A 55 -29.78 25.20 -7.41
N TYR A 56 -29.07 25.29 -6.28
CA TYR A 56 -28.63 24.11 -5.54
C TYR A 56 -29.83 23.26 -5.09
N ASN A 57 -29.82 21.96 -5.33
CA ASN A 57 -30.91 21.04 -4.96
C ASN A 57 -32.27 21.39 -5.59
N SER A 58 -32.29 22.15 -6.69
CA SER A 58 -33.45 22.30 -7.57
C SER A 58 -33.54 21.10 -8.53
N ARG A 59 -33.88 19.94 -7.97
CA ARG A 59 -33.75 18.60 -8.60
C ARG A 59 -34.54 18.38 -9.89
N LEU A 60 -35.43 19.28 -10.27
CA LEU A 60 -36.19 19.20 -11.51
C LEU A 60 -35.67 20.15 -12.60
N LEU A 61 -34.79 21.11 -12.26
CA LEU A 61 -34.21 22.02 -13.23
C LEU A 61 -33.19 21.32 -14.13
N ASN A 62 -33.27 21.59 -15.42
CA ASN A 62 -32.47 21.04 -16.50
C ASN A 62 -32.41 22.02 -17.70
N GLU A 63 -31.76 21.61 -18.78
CA GLU A 63 -31.59 22.39 -20.01
C GLU A 63 -32.91 22.82 -20.69
N ASP A 64 -33.98 22.06 -20.50
CA ASP A 64 -35.27 22.27 -21.14
C ASP A 64 -36.14 23.27 -20.38
N ASN A 65 -35.96 23.43 -19.07
CA ASN A 65 -36.88 24.20 -18.23
C ASN A 65 -36.24 25.34 -17.44
N LEU A 66 -34.91 25.44 -17.36
CA LEU A 66 -34.22 26.63 -16.90
C LEU A 66 -33.78 27.44 -18.13
N LYS A 67 -34.43 28.57 -18.39
CA LYS A 67 -34.12 29.45 -19.54
C LYS A 67 -33.39 30.70 -19.06
N GLY A 68 -32.37 31.14 -19.81
CA GLY A 68 -31.62 32.36 -19.50
C GLY A 68 -30.47 32.20 -18.51
N TYR A 69 -30.22 31.00 -17.97
CA TYR A 69 -29.13 30.78 -17.02
C TYR A 69 -27.75 31.13 -17.60
N GLN A 70 -27.58 31.02 -18.91
CA GLN A 70 -26.29 31.23 -19.61
C GLN A 70 -25.74 32.65 -19.48
N SER A 71 -26.57 33.65 -19.14
CA SER A 71 -26.13 35.06 -19.01
C SER A 71 -25.94 35.53 -17.57
N LEU A 72 -26.05 34.64 -16.57
CA LEU A 72 -25.99 35.03 -15.17
C LEU A 72 -24.60 35.49 -14.74
N VAL A 73 -23.56 34.75 -15.12
CA VAL A 73 -22.18 34.97 -14.66
C VAL A 73 -21.44 35.90 -15.61
N THR A 74 -21.17 37.11 -15.14
CA THR A 74 -20.39 38.14 -15.83
C THR A 74 -19.06 38.36 -15.11
N ASN A 75 -18.20 39.21 -15.66
CA ASN A 75 -16.89 39.55 -15.08
C ASN A 75 -16.94 40.13 -13.65
N LYS A 76 -18.10 40.44 -13.08
CA LYS A 76 -18.21 40.89 -11.69
C LYS A 76 -18.47 39.77 -10.68
N VAL A 77 -18.85 38.58 -11.15
CA VAL A 77 -19.16 37.45 -10.27
C VAL A 77 -17.86 36.88 -9.72
N THR A 78 -17.78 36.78 -8.40
CA THR A 78 -16.62 36.23 -7.70
C THR A 78 -16.89 34.87 -7.05
N ASN A 79 -18.17 34.52 -6.90
CA ASN A 79 -18.61 33.27 -6.30
C ASN A 79 -19.76 32.66 -7.12
N MET A 80 -19.57 31.42 -7.56
CA MET A 80 -20.59 30.58 -8.20
C MET A 80 -20.63 29.17 -7.59
N ALA A 81 -20.04 28.99 -6.41
CA ALA A 81 -19.96 27.70 -5.72
C ALA A 81 -21.35 27.07 -5.59
N GLY A 82 -21.48 25.77 -5.85
CA GLY A 82 -22.74 25.03 -5.66
C GLY A 82 -23.88 25.39 -6.60
N MET A 83 -23.70 26.31 -7.56
CA MET A 83 -24.81 26.89 -8.33
C MET A 83 -25.70 25.84 -9.01
N PHE A 84 -25.13 24.74 -9.50
CA PHE A 84 -25.85 23.66 -10.19
C PHE A 84 -25.78 22.31 -9.45
N GLY A 85 -25.40 22.29 -8.17
CA GLY A 85 -25.36 21.07 -7.37
C GLY A 85 -26.74 20.42 -7.26
N PHE A 86 -26.81 19.09 -7.39
CA PHE A 86 -28.04 18.29 -7.31
C PHE A 86 -29.13 18.66 -8.33
N THR A 87 -28.77 19.37 -9.41
CA THR A 87 -29.69 19.64 -10.53
C THR A 87 -29.77 18.45 -11.49
N ASN A 88 -30.70 18.51 -12.46
CA ASN A 88 -31.01 17.41 -13.37
C ASN A 88 -30.56 17.66 -14.82
N PHE A 89 -29.56 18.52 -15.01
CA PHE A 89 -28.98 18.77 -16.33
C PHE A 89 -28.32 17.51 -16.87
N LYS A 90 -28.50 17.23 -18.16
CA LYS A 90 -27.65 16.27 -18.88
C LYS A 90 -26.52 16.96 -19.62
N THR A 91 -26.85 18.06 -20.28
CA THR A 91 -25.87 18.97 -20.90
C THR A 91 -26.08 20.36 -20.35
N ILE A 92 -25.03 20.99 -19.85
CA ILE A 92 -25.09 22.37 -19.39
C ILE A 92 -24.18 23.26 -20.24
N ASP A 93 -24.76 24.27 -20.87
CA ASP A 93 -24.02 25.24 -21.68
C ASP A 93 -23.73 26.50 -20.88
N LEU A 94 -22.46 26.67 -20.52
CA LEU A 94 -21.90 27.79 -19.78
C LEU A 94 -20.88 28.57 -20.63
N SER A 95 -20.91 28.42 -21.96
CA SER A 95 -19.97 29.08 -22.90
C SER A 95 -19.97 30.60 -22.82
N LYS A 96 -21.03 31.21 -22.29
CA LYS A 96 -21.19 32.66 -22.12
C LYS A 96 -20.73 33.18 -20.75
N TYR A 97 -20.30 32.30 -19.85
CA TYR A 97 -19.85 32.70 -18.52
C TYR A 97 -18.46 33.35 -18.60
N ASP A 98 -18.30 34.50 -17.96
CA ASP A 98 -16.98 35.09 -17.71
C ASP A 98 -16.55 34.73 -16.29
N THR A 99 -15.67 33.74 -16.15
CA THR A 99 -15.20 33.23 -14.86
C THR A 99 -13.89 33.86 -14.39
N SER A 100 -13.36 34.87 -15.09
CA SER A 100 -12.03 35.45 -14.83
C SER A 100 -11.83 35.99 -13.41
N ASN A 101 -12.91 36.38 -12.74
CA ASN A 101 -12.90 36.89 -11.36
C ASN A 101 -13.45 35.90 -10.32
N VAL A 102 -13.83 34.68 -10.72
CA VAL A 102 -14.33 33.64 -9.82
C VAL A 102 -13.19 33.10 -8.97
N LYS A 103 -13.39 33.06 -7.65
CA LYS A 103 -12.39 32.60 -6.67
C LYS A 103 -12.63 31.18 -6.17
N SER A 104 -13.89 30.74 -6.13
CA SER A 104 -14.28 29.40 -5.69
C SER A 104 -15.24 28.77 -6.69
N MET A 105 -14.93 27.53 -7.07
CA MET A 105 -15.80 26.64 -7.83
C MET A 105 -16.26 25.45 -6.97
N ASP A 106 -16.19 25.59 -5.64
CA ASP A 106 -16.58 24.53 -4.72
C ASP A 106 -18.01 24.08 -5.01
N TYR A 107 -18.27 22.78 -4.93
CA TYR A 107 -19.60 22.18 -5.10
C TYR A 107 -20.31 22.45 -6.44
N LEU A 108 -19.68 23.10 -7.44
CA LEU A 108 -20.41 23.65 -8.60
C LEU A 108 -21.38 22.65 -9.26
N PHE A 109 -20.95 21.39 -9.41
CA PHE A 109 -21.73 20.29 -9.97
C PHE A 109 -21.91 19.11 -8.99
N ILE A 110 -21.79 19.34 -7.67
CA ILE A 110 -21.91 18.25 -6.69
C ILE A 110 -23.20 17.45 -6.90
N SER A 111 -23.06 16.14 -7.03
CA SER A 111 -24.15 15.17 -7.17
C SER A 111 -25.14 15.49 -8.29
N ALA A 112 -24.70 16.21 -9.34
CA ALA A 112 -25.41 16.33 -10.60
C ALA A 112 -25.28 15.01 -11.39
N SER A 113 -25.90 13.94 -10.88
CA SER A 113 -25.66 12.56 -11.35
C SER A 113 -26.13 12.30 -12.79
N ASN A 114 -27.01 13.15 -13.34
CA ASN A 114 -27.41 13.06 -14.75
C ASN A 114 -26.52 13.85 -15.70
N LEU A 115 -25.59 14.66 -15.18
CA LEU A 115 -24.69 15.48 -15.98
C LEU A 115 -23.72 14.60 -16.77
N LYS A 116 -23.76 14.75 -18.10
CA LYS A 116 -22.94 14.02 -19.07
C LYS A 116 -21.97 14.91 -19.83
N LYS A 117 -22.36 16.16 -20.07
CA LYS A 117 -21.57 17.14 -20.82
C LYS A 117 -21.65 18.53 -20.18
N ILE A 118 -20.53 19.22 -20.18
CA ILE A 118 -20.44 20.66 -19.90
C ILE A 118 -19.90 21.31 -21.17
N ILE A 119 -20.40 22.50 -21.51
CA ILE A 119 -19.85 23.33 -22.59
C ILE A 119 -19.40 24.64 -21.92
N GLY A 120 -18.15 25.02 -22.08
CA GLY A 120 -17.60 26.19 -21.38
C GLY A 120 -16.13 26.44 -21.64
N ASN A 121 -15.77 27.72 -21.63
CA ASN A 121 -14.37 28.17 -21.67
C ASN A 121 -14.06 28.92 -20.37
N PHE A 122 -13.74 28.16 -19.32
CA PHE A 122 -13.50 28.71 -18.00
C PHE A 122 -12.08 29.26 -17.90
N ASP A 123 -11.96 30.52 -17.47
CA ASP A 123 -10.74 31.07 -16.90
C ASP A 123 -10.69 30.71 -15.41
N THR A 124 -9.76 29.84 -15.05
CA THR A 124 -9.55 29.38 -13.65
C THR A 124 -8.36 30.05 -12.97
N SER A 125 -7.70 31.02 -13.62
CA SER A 125 -6.46 31.64 -13.13
C SER A 125 -6.64 32.41 -11.81
N SER A 126 -7.87 32.71 -11.41
CA SER A 126 -8.23 33.33 -10.12
C SER A 126 -8.77 32.35 -9.07
N VAL A 127 -8.99 31.09 -9.44
CA VAL A 127 -9.62 30.08 -8.56
C VAL A 127 -8.61 29.56 -7.55
N THR A 128 -9.01 29.53 -6.28
CA THR A 128 -8.19 29.01 -5.18
C THR A 128 -8.73 27.72 -4.56
N SER A 129 -9.98 27.35 -4.85
CA SER A 129 -10.64 26.17 -4.28
C SER A 129 -11.62 25.51 -5.26
N MET A 130 -11.56 24.18 -5.35
CA MET A 130 -12.40 23.34 -6.23
C MET A 130 -12.99 22.13 -5.47
N ASN A 131 -13.21 22.27 -4.16
CA ASN A 131 -13.68 21.19 -3.30
C ASN A 131 -15.05 20.68 -3.77
N TYR A 132 -15.25 19.36 -3.78
CA TYR A 132 -16.52 18.69 -4.12
C TYR A 132 -17.08 18.98 -5.52
N MET A 133 -16.34 19.66 -6.41
CA MET A 133 -16.88 20.21 -7.66
C MET A 133 -17.58 19.17 -8.54
N PHE A 134 -16.99 17.98 -8.69
CA PHE A 134 -17.50 16.86 -9.49
C PHE A 134 -17.93 15.64 -8.67
N LYS A 135 -18.07 15.79 -7.35
CA LYS A 135 -18.44 14.68 -6.46
C LYS A 135 -19.75 14.05 -6.91
N GLY A 136 -19.79 12.74 -7.17
CA GLY A 136 -21.00 12.00 -7.55
C GLY A 136 -21.55 12.37 -8.93
N THR A 137 -20.73 12.93 -9.82
CA THR A 137 -21.10 13.19 -11.22
C THR A 137 -20.83 11.98 -12.11
N ASN A 138 -21.48 11.94 -13.27
CA ASN A 138 -21.24 10.91 -14.30
C ASN A 138 -20.81 11.55 -15.64
N LEU A 139 -20.01 12.63 -15.56
CA LEU A 139 -19.47 13.37 -16.71
C LEU A 139 -18.72 12.40 -17.62
N SER A 140 -19.09 12.36 -18.89
CA SER A 140 -18.53 11.39 -19.85
C SER A 140 -18.10 12.02 -21.17
N ASP A 141 -18.51 13.25 -21.41
CA ASP A 141 -18.12 14.07 -22.55
C ASP A 141 -17.50 15.36 -21.99
N THR A 142 -16.19 15.52 -22.20
CA THR A 142 -15.44 16.72 -21.83
C THR A 142 -15.08 17.56 -23.05
N ASP A 143 -15.59 17.20 -24.23
CA ASP A 143 -15.44 18.00 -25.43
C ASP A 143 -16.16 19.34 -25.21
N GLU A 144 -15.53 20.43 -25.66
CA GLU A 144 -16.04 21.80 -25.48
C GLU A 144 -16.05 22.30 -24.03
N PHE A 145 -15.50 21.54 -23.07
CA PHE A 145 -15.20 22.00 -21.72
C PHE A 145 -13.68 22.05 -21.57
N ASN A 146 -13.08 23.23 -21.63
CA ASN A 146 -11.63 23.45 -21.63
C ASN A 146 -10.87 22.99 -20.35
N ILE A 147 -11.32 21.93 -19.67
CA ILE A 147 -10.81 21.37 -18.42
C ILE A 147 -9.33 20.96 -18.48
N ALA A 148 -8.84 20.60 -19.66
CA ALA A 148 -7.42 20.29 -19.88
C ALA A 148 -6.52 21.54 -19.87
N ASP A 149 -7.08 22.74 -20.06
CA ASP A 149 -6.38 24.03 -20.14
C ASP A 149 -6.50 24.86 -18.84
N TRP A 150 -7.14 24.31 -17.81
CA TRP A 150 -7.33 25.01 -16.55
C TRP A 150 -6.00 25.35 -15.87
N ASP A 151 -5.82 26.62 -15.53
CA ASP A 151 -4.78 27.05 -14.60
C ASP A 151 -5.20 26.71 -13.17
N THR A 152 -4.64 25.62 -12.64
CA THR A 152 -4.83 25.18 -11.25
C THR A 152 -3.70 25.63 -10.33
N SER A 153 -2.77 26.47 -10.79
CA SER A 153 -1.55 26.83 -10.06
C SER A 153 -1.79 27.57 -8.73
N LYS A 154 -2.98 28.16 -8.54
CA LYS A 154 -3.40 28.81 -7.28
C LYS A 154 -4.37 27.99 -6.44
N VAL A 155 -4.80 26.82 -6.92
CA VAL A 155 -5.74 25.97 -6.20
C VAL A 155 -5.01 25.29 -5.05
N THR A 156 -5.45 25.57 -3.82
CA THR A 156 -4.82 25.02 -2.61
C THR A 156 -5.55 23.80 -2.07
N SER A 157 -6.76 23.53 -2.54
CA SER A 157 -7.61 22.42 -2.06
C SER A 157 -8.50 21.86 -3.17
N MET A 158 -8.49 20.52 -3.30
CA MET A 158 -9.34 19.72 -4.20
C MET A 158 -10.05 18.59 -3.44
N ASP A 159 -10.37 18.85 -2.17
CA ASP A 159 -11.01 17.87 -1.29
C ASP A 159 -12.31 17.35 -1.90
N ASN A 160 -12.49 16.03 -1.90
CA ASN A 160 -13.66 15.35 -2.44
C ASN A 160 -13.98 15.66 -3.92
N MET A 161 -13.09 16.28 -4.68
CA MET A 161 -13.41 16.82 -6.01
C MET A 161 -14.04 15.79 -6.95
N PHE A 162 -13.55 14.56 -6.95
CA PHE A 162 -14.01 13.44 -7.77
C PHE A 162 -14.54 12.27 -6.93
N SER A 163 -14.89 12.50 -5.66
CA SER A 163 -15.46 11.47 -4.81
C SER A 163 -16.74 10.90 -5.42
N ASP A 164 -16.91 9.57 -5.45
CA ASP A 164 -18.04 8.86 -6.05
C ASP A 164 -18.32 9.19 -7.53
N ALA A 165 -17.38 9.87 -8.22
CA ALA A 165 -17.55 10.23 -9.62
C ALA A 165 -17.29 9.03 -10.54
N LYS A 166 -17.96 9.03 -11.70
CA LYS A 166 -17.85 8.00 -12.74
C LYS A 166 -17.45 8.62 -14.08
N ILE A 167 -16.27 9.21 -14.09
CA ILE A 167 -15.69 9.87 -15.26
C ILE A 167 -14.76 8.88 -15.98
N PRO A 168 -15.11 8.40 -17.18
CA PRO A 168 -14.36 7.35 -17.86
C PRO A 168 -13.04 7.82 -18.47
N ASP A 169 -12.96 9.11 -18.82
CA ASP A 169 -11.76 9.74 -19.36
C ASP A 169 -11.34 10.91 -18.45
N ILE A 170 -10.19 10.77 -17.81
CA ILE A 170 -9.64 11.73 -16.84
C ILE A 170 -8.23 12.20 -17.24
N ASP A 171 -7.87 12.02 -18.52
CA ASP A 171 -6.53 12.35 -19.04
C ASP A 171 -6.17 13.83 -18.92
N PHE A 172 -7.18 14.71 -18.82
CA PHE A 172 -6.99 16.14 -18.57
C PHE A 172 -6.19 16.45 -17.28
N LEU A 173 -6.18 15.55 -16.29
CA LEU A 173 -5.41 15.74 -15.05
C LEU A 173 -3.90 15.79 -15.29
N LYS A 174 -3.40 15.27 -16.42
CA LYS A 174 -1.97 15.30 -16.79
C LYS A 174 -1.42 16.73 -16.92
N ASN A 175 -2.29 17.70 -17.21
CA ASN A 175 -1.92 19.09 -17.49
C ASN A 175 -2.07 20.01 -16.27
N TRP A 176 -2.67 19.52 -15.19
CA TRP A 176 -2.94 20.35 -14.02
C TRP A 176 -1.66 20.61 -13.23
N ASN A 177 -1.52 21.85 -12.76
CA ASN A 177 -0.44 22.27 -11.88
C ASN A 177 -0.89 22.10 -10.41
N THR A 178 -0.25 21.18 -9.70
CA THR A 178 -0.58 20.84 -8.30
C THR A 178 0.40 21.42 -7.28
N ASN A 179 1.34 22.28 -7.69
CA ASN A 179 2.41 22.80 -6.83
C ASN A 179 1.90 23.55 -5.58
N SER A 180 0.70 24.13 -5.64
CA SER A 180 0.10 24.86 -4.53
C SER A 180 -0.89 24.02 -3.70
N LEU A 181 -1.11 22.76 -4.07
CA LEU A 181 -2.10 21.90 -3.43
C LEU A 181 -1.63 21.51 -2.03
N THR A 182 -2.46 21.78 -1.03
CA THR A 182 -2.17 21.48 0.38
C THR A 182 -3.02 20.36 0.96
N SER A 183 -4.13 20.00 0.28
CA SER A 183 -5.06 18.96 0.70
C SER A 183 -5.66 18.22 -0.50
N MET A 184 -5.68 16.89 -0.40
CA MET A 184 -6.27 15.94 -1.36
C MET A 184 -7.26 15.01 -0.65
N ASN A 185 -7.86 15.46 0.45
CA ASN A 185 -8.68 14.62 1.30
C ASN A 185 -9.89 14.10 0.53
N SER A 186 -10.03 12.78 0.50
CA SER A 186 -11.11 12.05 -0.17
C SER A 186 -11.26 12.39 -1.67
N MET A 187 -10.24 12.94 -2.33
CA MET A 187 -10.35 13.49 -3.69
C MET A 187 -10.94 12.49 -4.69
N PHE A 188 -10.53 11.22 -4.63
CA PHE A 188 -11.01 10.12 -5.47
C PHE A 188 -11.70 9.02 -4.64
N SER A 189 -12.19 9.33 -3.43
CA SER A 189 -12.89 8.35 -2.59
C SER A 189 -14.15 7.83 -3.30
N GLY A 190 -14.26 6.52 -3.50
CA GLY A 190 -15.39 5.88 -4.19
C GLY A 190 -15.38 6.07 -5.72
N PHE A 191 -14.31 6.66 -6.27
CA PHE A 191 -14.18 6.86 -7.71
C PHE A 191 -14.24 5.51 -8.44
N SER A 192 -15.03 5.47 -9.52
CA SER A 192 -15.29 4.22 -10.27
C SER A 192 -15.33 4.42 -11.78
N GLY A 193 -14.63 5.44 -12.29
CA GLY A 193 -14.63 5.80 -13.71
C GLY A 193 -13.65 5.02 -14.58
N THR A 194 -12.48 4.66 -14.06
CA THR A 194 -11.38 4.01 -14.80
C THR A 194 -10.57 3.08 -13.89
N THR A 195 -9.57 2.38 -14.43
CA THR A 195 -8.67 1.47 -13.71
C THR A 195 -7.37 2.11 -13.25
N THR A 196 -7.06 3.33 -13.70
CA THR A 196 -5.90 4.11 -13.24
C THR A 196 -6.16 5.61 -13.38
N ILE A 197 -5.41 6.43 -12.65
CA ILE A 197 -5.49 7.90 -12.71
C ILE A 197 -4.10 8.42 -13.10
N PRO A 198 -3.99 9.32 -14.09
CA PRO A 198 -2.68 9.75 -14.60
C PRO A 198 -2.06 10.83 -13.70
N LEU A 199 -1.47 10.38 -12.59
CA LEU A 199 -0.91 11.21 -11.51
C LEU A 199 0.60 11.36 -11.56
N GLN A 200 1.28 10.78 -12.55
CA GLN A 200 2.74 10.68 -12.60
C GLN A 200 3.49 12.03 -12.62
N ASN A 201 2.82 13.09 -13.08
CA ASN A 201 3.39 14.44 -13.17
C ASN A 201 2.98 15.35 -12.00
N TRP A 202 2.18 14.85 -11.05
CA TRP A 202 1.69 15.65 -9.95
C TRP A 202 2.80 15.89 -8.93
N ASN A 203 3.05 17.17 -8.64
CA ASN A 203 3.85 17.54 -7.49
C ASN A 203 2.92 17.65 -6.27
N VAL A 204 3.19 16.83 -5.26
CA VAL A 204 2.42 16.79 -4.01
C VAL A 204 3.25 17.19 -2.79
N SER A 205 4.42 17.81 -2.99
CA SER A 205 5.36 18.16 -1.92
C SER A 205 4.76 19.09 -0.86
N GLU A 206 3.76 19.91 -1.21
CA GLU A 206 3.08 20.83 -0.29
C GLU A 206 1.82 20.20 0.36
N VAL A 207 1.42 19.00 -0.05
CA VAL A 207 0.21 18.35 0.45
C VAL A 207 0.43 17.83 1.87
N THR A 208 -0.42 18.25 2.78
CA THR A 208 -0.39 17.86 4.19
C THR A 208 -1.45 16.80 4.55
N ASN A 209 -2.48 16.64 3.73
CA ASN A 209 -3.61 15.74 4.00
C ASN A 209 -3.97 14.87 2.80
N PHE A 210 -3.68 13.58 2.91
CA PHE A 210 -4.03 12.49 1.98
C PHE A 210 -5.11 11.56 2.55
N SER A 211 -5.81 11.96 3.62
CA SER A 211 -6.84 11.12 4.21
C SER A 211 -7.85 10.70 3.16
N LYS A 212 -8.10 9.39 3.06
CA LYS A 212 -9.10 8.78 2.17
C LYS A 212 -8.95 9.12 0.69
N THR A 213 -7.81 9.63 0.23
CA THR A 213 -7.65 10.13 -1.16
C THR A 213 -8.17 9.14 -2.20
N PHE A 214 -7.93 7.84 -2.03
CA PHE A 214 -8.42 6.78 -2.93
C PHE A 214 -9.36 5.78 -2.24
N TYR A 215 -9.86 6.10 -1.04
CA TYR A 215 -10.67 5.20 -0.23
C TYR A 215 -11.85 4.62 -1.01
N GLY A 216 -11.98 3.31 -1.08
CA GLY A 216 -13.10 2.66 -1.76
C GLY A 216 -13.15 2.87 -3.28
N ALA A 217 -12.06 3.31 -3.92
CA ALA A 217 -11.96 3.41 -5.38
C ALA A 217 -11.77 2.03 -6.03
N LYS A 218 -12.81 1.21 -5.95
CA LYS A 218 -12.78 -0.25 -6.23
C LYS A 218 -12.46 -0.63 -7.67
N THR A 219 -12.38 0.30 -8.61
CA THR A 219 -12.03 0.00 -10.00
C THR A 219 -10.54 0.18 -10.28
N LEU A 220 -9.82 0.92 -9.44
CA LEU A 220 -8.41 1.22 -9.66
C LEU A 220 -7.57 -0.02 -9.36
N THR A 221 -6.76 -0.44 -10.34
CA THR A 221 -5.85 -1.58 -10.24
C THR A 221 -4.39 -1.15 -10.02
N TYR A 222 -4.05 0.08 -10.42
CA TYR A 222 -2.72 0.65 -10.34
C TYR A 222 -2.75 2.18 -10.13
N LEU A 223 -1.82 2.69 -9.33
CA LEU A 223 -1.63 4.10 -9.04
C LEU A 223 -0.17 4.53 -9.37
N PRO A 224 0.05 5.44 -10.33
CA PRO A 224 1.38 5.94 -10.68
C PRO A 224 1.83 7.05 -9.72
N ILE A 225 2.13 6.67 -8.47
CA ILE A 225 2.46 7.59 -7.36
C ILE A 225 3.89 7.40 -6.83
N GLU A 226 4.72 6.67 -7.54
CA GLU A 226 6.06 6.25 -7.10
C GLU A 226 7.00 7.44 -6.89
N ASN A 227 6.75 8.55 -7.60
CA ASN A 227 7.55 9.77 -7.51
C ASN A 227 7.01 10.81 -6.53
N TRP A 228 5.95 10.50 -5.78
CA TRP A 228 5.35 11.47 -4.85
C TRP A 228 6.26 11.75 -3.65
N ASP A 229 6.64 13.01 -3.49
CA ASP A 229 7.26 13.50 -2.26
C ASP A 229 6.18 13.80 -1.22
N THR A 230 6.01 12.91 -0.25
CA THR A 230 5.05 13.07 0.84
C THR A 230 5.68 13.62 2.12
N SER A 231 6.88 14.20 2.06
CA SER A 231 7.64 14.61 3.25
C SER A 231 6.97 15.71 4.09
N ASN A 232 5.96 16.40 3.59
CA ASN A 232 5.12 17.35 4.35
C ASN A 232 3.78 16.76 4.83
N ALA A 233 3.46 15.54 4.45
CA ALA A 233 2.19 14.89 4.77
C ALA A 233 2.04 14.62 6.28
N LYS A 234 0.88 14.96 6.82
CA LYS A 234 0.51 14.76 8.22
C LYS A 234 -0.62 13.75 8.41
N ASN A 235 -1.33 13.38 7.34
CA ASN A 235 -2.48 12.48 7.43
C ASN A 235 -2.61 11.59 6.18
N PHE A 236 -2.60 10.28 6.38
CA PHE A 236 -2.80 9.21 5.41
C PHE A 236 -3.97 8.28 5.79
N ASN A 237 -4.79 8.67 6.77
CA ASN A 237 -5.87 7.85 7.31
C ASN A 237 -6.75 7.30 6.18
N SER A 238 -6.86 5.97 6.09
CA SER A 238 -7.62 5.26 5.06
C SER A 238 -7.27 5.61 3.61
N MET A 239 -6.05 6.08 3.31
CA MET A 239 -5.69 6.59 1.97
C MET A 239 -6.03 5.62 0.83
N PHE A 240 -5.67 4.33 0.98
CA PHE A 240 -5.93 3.27 0.00
C PHE A 240 -7.01 2.29 0.45
N GLY A 241 -7.52 2.41 1.68
CA GLY A 241 -8.43 1.43 2.24
C GLY A 241 -9.66 1.15 1.38
N SER A 242 -10.01 -0.12 1.27
CA SER A 242 -11.14 -0.68 0.52
C SER A 242 -11.01 -0.51 -0.99
N MET A 243 -9.79 -0.37 -1.51
CA MET A 243 -9.48 -0.49 -2.94
C MET A 243 -9.33 -1.96 -3.32
N THR A 244 -10.46 -2.67 -3.37
CA THR A 244 -10.50 -4.14 -3.55
C THR A 244 -9.91 -4.67 -4.86
N SER A 245 -9.59 -3.80 -5.82
CA SER A 245 -8.95 -4.16 -7.10
C SER A 245 -7.52 -3.67 -7.23
N LEU A 246 -6.98 -2.91 -6.26
CA LEU A 246 -5.59 -2.47 -6.28
C LEU A 246 -4.67 -3.68 -6.20
N GLU A 247 -3.76 -3.82 -7.17
CA GLU A 247 -2.92 -5.01 -7.31
C GLU A 247 -1.51 -4.78 -6.77
N THR A 248 -0.95 -3.61 -7.04
CA THR A 248 0.43 -3.25 -6.71
C THR A 248 0.50 -1.84 -6.17
N LEU A 249 1.46 -1.60 -5.27
CA LEU A 249 1.70 -0.28 -4.71
C LEU A 249 3.18 -0.09 -4.38
N ASP A 250 3.79 0.95 -4.93
CA ASP A 250 5.16 1.35 -4.61
C ASP A 250 5.16 2.60 -3.75
N LEU A 251 5.61 2.43 -2.50
CA LEU A 251 5.75 3.45 -1.46
C LEU A 251 7.23 3.65 -1.10
N SER A 252 8.16 3.31 -1.98
CA SER A 252 9.61 3.44 -1.75
C SER A 252 10.04 4.88 -1.42
N ASN A 253 9.37 5.88 -2.01
CA ASN A 253 9.64 7.30 -1.79
C ASN A 253 8.73 7.97 -0.76
N PHE A 254 7.74 7.24 -0.21
CA PHE A 254 6.82 7.81 0.76
C PHE A 254 7.51 8.10 2.10
N ASP A 255 7.19 9.25 2.66
CA ASP A 255 7.57 9.69 3.99
C ASP A 255 6.30 9.86 4.82
N THR A 256 6.05 8.94 5.76
CA THR A 256 4.91 9.01 6.68
C THR A 256 5.33 9.48 8.07
N THR A 257 6.60 9.87 8.25
CA THR A 257 7.17 10.17 9.57
C THR A 257 6.44 11.31 10.26
N LYS A 258 6.10 12.39 9.54
CA LYS A 258 5.34 13.54 10.08
C LYS A 258 3.91 13.19 10.49
N ALA A 259 3.26 12.24 9.82
CA ALA A 259 1.93 11.78 10.20
C ALA A 259 1.92 11.02 11.54
N THR A 260 3.07 10.44 11.93
CA THR A 260 3.19 9.69 13.19
C THR A 260 3.52 10.55 14.40
N VAL A 261 3.90 11.82 14.21
CA VAL A 261 4.13 12.80 15.28
C VAL A 261 2.82 13.50 15.62
N ALA A 262 2.32 13.32 16.85
CA ALA A 262 1.00 13.76 17.28
C ALA A 262 0.84 15.29 17.48
N THR A 263 1.69 16.15 16.91
CA THR A 263 1.82 17.54 17.39
C THR A 263 1.02 18.60 16.66
N ASP A 264 0.50 18.40 15.44
CA ASP A 264 0.00 19.53 14.63
C ASP A 264 -1.26 19.29 13.80
N ILE A 265 -2.32 18.70 14.36
CA ILE A 265 -3.67 18.82 13.78
C ILE A 265 -4.63 19.38 14.82
N ALA A 266 -4.93 20.67 14.67
CA ALA A 266 -5.96 21.37 15.42
C ALA A 266 -7.36 20.89 14.99
N SER A 267 -7.72 19.63 15.23
CA SER A 267 -9.12 19.20 15.26
C SER A 267 -9.28 17.78 15.82
N THR A 268 -10.17 17.68 16.81
CA THR A 268 -10.85 16.50 17.37
C THR A 268 -10.16 15.77 18.53
N ASN A 269 -10.95 15.58 19.58
CA ASN A 269 -10.60 15.03 20.89
C ASN A 269 -10.35 13.50 20.86
N GLU A 270 -9.44 13.00 20.03
CA GLU A 270 -9.11 11.58 20.01
C GLU A 270 -7.68 11.33 20.52
N THR A 271 -7.59 10.47 21.55
CA THR A 271 -6.38 10.18 22.33
C THR A 271 -5.43 9.18 21.67
N GLU A 272 -5.56 8.89 20.38
CA GLU A 272 -4.64 8.05 19.61
C GLU A 272 -4.42 8.67 18.22
N ASN A 273 -3.17 8.75 17.77
CA ASN A 273 -2.82 9.37 16.48
C ASN A 273 -3.31 8.48 15.32
N SER A 274 -4.52 8.76 14.81
CA SER A 274 -5.21 8.00 13.76
C SER A 274 -4.76 8.32 12.32
N ASN A 275 -3.75 9.17 12.15
CA ASN A 275 -3.31 9.69 10.86
C ASN A 275 -2.67 8.64 9.94
N VAL A 276 -2.29 7.47 10.44
CA VAL A 276 -1.77 6.35 9.63
C VAL A 276 -2.61 5.08 9.83
N ASP A 277 -3.85 5.24 10.28
CA ASP A 277 -4.78 4.14 10.47
C ASP A 277 -5.46 3.77 9.16
N ASN A 278 -5.77 2.49 9.03
CA ASN A 278 -6.56 1.89 7.96
C ASN A 278 -6.04 2.17 6.53
N ILE A 279 -4.76 2.52 6.37
CA ILE A 279 -4.16 2.86 5.08
C ILE A 279 -4.49 1.81 4.02
N PHE A 280 -4.44 0.51 4.37
CA PHE A 280 -4.61 -0.62 3.44
C PHE A 280 -5.82 -1.51 3.76
N THR A 281 -6.72 -1.06 4.66
CA THR A 281 -7.78 -1.93 5.20
C THR A 281 -8.74 -2.38 4.09
N ASN A 282 -8.94 -3.69 3.95
CA ASN A 282 -9.78 -4.36 2.94
C ASN A 282 -9.24 -4.30 1.48
N ASP A 283 -7.93 -4.14 1.29
CA ASP A 283 -7.31 -4.19 -0.04
C ASP A 283 -6.97 -5.62 -0.45
N THR A 284 -8.00 -6.42 -0.73
CA THR A 284 -7.91 -7.87 -0.89
C THR A 284 -7.14 -8.37 -2.11
N SER A 285 -6.87 -7.50 -3.09
CA SER A 285 -6.13 -7.86 -4.32
C SER A 285 -4.68 -7.34 -4.31
N LEU A 286 -4.28 -6.61 -3.26
CA LEU A 286 -2.94 -6.05 -3.17
C LEU A 286 -1.97 -7.19 -2.89
N TRP A 287 -1.26 -7.61 -3.94
CA TRP A 287 -0.37 -8.77 -3.91
C TRP A 287 1.10 -8.40 -3.95
N LYS A 288 1.43 -7.15 -4.29
CA LYS A 288 2.78 -6.59 -4.28
C LYS A 288 2.80 -5.21 -3.62
N ILE A 289 3.70 -5.03 -2.66
CA ILE A 289 3.95 -3.74 -2.02
C ILE A 289 5.44 -3.48 -1.88
N GLU A 290 5.90 -2.28 -2.23
CA GLU A 290 7.26 -1.82 -1.98
C GLU A 290 7.25 -0.75 -0.89
N LEU A 291 8.06 -0.94 0.15
CA LEU A 291 8.09 -0.08 1.33
C LEU A 291 9.46 0.56 1.48
N GLY A 292 9.49 1.89 1.58
CA GLY A 292 10.72 2.68 1.71
C GLY A 292 11.14 2.99 3.15
N PRO A 293 12.35 3.57 3.33
CA PRO A 293 12.95 3.79 4.66
C PRO A 293 12.24 4.80 5.54
N LYS A 294 11.37 5.63 4.97
CA LYS A 294 10.60 6.64 5.71
C LYS A 294 9.13 6.27 5.86
N VAL A 295 8.76 5.07 5.39
CA VAL A 295 7.44 4.51 5.68
C VAL A 295 7.43 4.04 7.13
N VAL A 296 6.48 4.58 7.88
CA VAL A 296 6.16 4.21 9.25
C VAL A 296 4.72 3.72 9.30
N LEU A 297 4.55 2.52 9.84
CA LEU A 297 3.32 1.76 9.90
C LEU A 297 2.95 1.45 11.37
N ARG A 298 1.65 1.31 11.64
CA ARG A 298 1.09 0.92 12.96
C ARG A 298 0.20 -0.28 12.78
N THR A 299 -0.01 -1.11 13.81
CA THR A 299 -0.94 -2.26 13.71
C THR A 299 -2.29 -1.90 13.08
N SER A 300 -2.79 -0.68 13.32
CA SER A 300 -3.99 -0.10 12.73
C SER A 300 -3.93 0.23 11.23
N SER A 301 -2.76 0.33 10.58
CA SER A 301 -2.67 0.66 9.14
C SER A 301 -3.21 -0.44 8.24
N GLY A 302 -3.33 -1.67 8.73
CA GLY A 302 -4.23 -2.68 8.17
C GLY A 302 -3.80 -3.33 6.85
N ILE A 303 -2.50 -3.60 6.65
CA ILE A 303 -2.06 -4.48 5.54
C ILE A 303 -2.84 -5.81 5.64
N ALA A 304 -3.55 -6.17 4.57
CA ALA A 304 -4.36 -7.39 4.51
C ALA A 304 -3.48 -8.62 4.37
N ALA A 305 -3.85 -9.73 5.03
CA ALA A 305 -3.11 -10.97 4.89
C ALA A 305 -3.46 -11.60 3.53
N PRO A 306 -2.48 -12.19 2.82
CA PRO A 306 -2.77 -13.03 1.67
C PRO A 306 -3.77 -14.11 2.06
N VAL A 307 -4.67 -14.47 1.13
CA VAL A 307 -5.63 -15.56 1.36
C VAL A 307 -5.23 -16.73 0.49
N SER A 308 -4.79 -17.83 1.11
CA SER A 308 -4.35 -19.04 0.39
C SER A 308 -5.37 -19.48 -0.66
N GLY A 309 -4.88 -19.78 -1.85
CA GLY A 309 -5.68 -20.12 -3.03
C GLY A 309 -6.11 -18.93 -3.89
N THR A 310 -5.91 -17.69 -3.44
CA THR A 310 -6.29 -16.49 -4.21
C THR A 310 -5.35 -16.29 -5.38
N ILE A 311 -5.91 -16.24 -6.59
CA ILE A 311 -5.15 -16.06 -7.84
C ILE A 311 -4.70 -14.61 -7.96
N ILE A 312 -3.43 -14.41 -8.33
CA ILE A 312 -2.91 -13.09 -8.67
C ILE A 312 -3.49 -12.69 -10.04
N PRO A 313 -4.21 -11.56 -10.14
CA PRO A 313 -4.86 -11.13 -11.37
C PRO A 313 -3.93 -11.16 -12.59
N GLY A 314 -4.43 -11.66 -13.72
CA GLY A 314 -3.67 -11.73 -14.97
C GLY A 314 -2.58 -12.80 -15.03
N THR A 315 -2.41 -13.65 -14.01
CA THR A 315 -1.36 -14.67 -13.95
C THR A 315 -1.89 -16.06 -13.59
N SER A 316 -1.03 -17.08 -13.64
CA SER A 316 -1.30 -18.42 -13.11
C SER A 316 -0.87 -18.59 -11.65
N TYR A 317 -0.24 -17.59 -11.05
CA TYR A 317 0.25 -17.63 -9.67
C TYR A 317 -0.89 -17.37 -8.69
N LYS A 318 -0.73 -17.87 -7.47
CA LYS A 318 -1.69 -17.71 -6.39
C LYS A 318 -0.96 -17.54 -5.06
N ALA A 319 -1.62 -16.94 -4.08
CA ALA A 319 -1.15 -17.00 -2.70
C ALA A 319 -1.14 -18.47 -2.24
N ASP A 320 0.00 -18.97 -1.81
CA ASP A 320 0.13 -20.33 -1.27
C ASP A 320 -0.27 -20.36 0.21
N SER A 321 -0.08 -19.24 0.92
CA SER A 321 -0.24 -19.11 2.36
C SER A 321 -0.92 -17.78 2.77
N ASP A 322 -0.88 -17.47 4.07
CA ASP A 322 -1.20 -16.16 4.65
C ASP A 322 0.04 -15.26 4.87
N ARG A 323 1.17 -15.61 4.25
CA ARG A 323 2.46 -14.93 4.40
C ARG A 323 2.81 -14.13 3.15
N TRP A 324 3.44 -12.99 3.40
CA TRP A 324 4.21 -12.28 2.38
C TRP A 324 5.60 -12.91 2.28
N GLN A 325 6.26 -12.68 1.16
CA GLN A 325 7.65 -13.09 0.94
C GLN A 325 8.44 -11.92 0.37
N GLU A 326 9.64 -11.73 0.90
CA GLU A 326 10.58 -10.72 0.41
C GLU A 326 11.12 -11.10 -0.98
N VAL A 327 11.15 -10.14 -1.89
CA VAL A 327 11.79 -10.29 -3.21
C VAL A 327 13.27 -9.94 -3.08
N ASP A 328 14.08 -10.97 -2.80
CA ASP A 328 15.54 -10.83 -2.75
C ASP A 328 16.16 -10.97 -4.14
N ASN A 329 16.24 -9.84 -4.85
CA ASN A 329 16.86 -9.77 -6.17
C ASN A 329 18.36 -10.13 -6.15
N ALA A 330 19.06 -9.95 -5.02
CA ALA A 330 20.50 -10.23 -4.93
C ALA A 330 20.78 -11.73 -4.97
N ASN A 331 19.85 -12.55 -4.48
CA ASN A 331 19.90 -14.01 -4.55
C ASN A 331 19.05 -14.60 -5.70
N GLY A 332 18.68 -13.78 -6.69
CA GLY A 332 17.98 -14.20 -7.91
C GLY A 332 16.46 -14.34 -7.79
N GLY A 333 15.87 -13.81 -6.72
CA GLY A 333 14.42 -13.72 -6.55
C GLY A 333 13.76 -12.83 -7.59
N THR A 334 12.49 -13.11 -7.88
CA THR A 334 11.62 -12.28 -8.73
C THR A 334 10.24 -12.14 -8.07
N ASP A 335 9.39 -11.26 -8.60
CA ASP A 335 8.02 -11.06 -8.08
C ASP A 335 7.20 -12.36 -8.02
N HIS A 336 7.45 -13.32 -8.91
CA HIS A 336 6.68 -14.57 -9.01
C HIS A 336 7.48 -15.82 -8.60
N VAL A 337 8.78 -15.66 -8.35
CA VAL A 337 9.64 -16.69 -7.74
C VAL A 337 10.48 -15.98 -6.67
N PRO A 338 9.86 -15.48 -5.59
CA PRO A 338 10.58 -14.83 -4.51
C PRO A 338 11.43 -15.85 -3.73
N VAL A 339 12.63 -15.44 -3.30
CA VAL A 339 13.57 -16.29 -2.55
C VAL A 339 13.93 -15.73 -1.17
N GLY A 340 13.37 -14.57 -0.80
CA GLY A 340 13.59 -13.96 0.51
C GLY A 340 12.71 -14.58 1.61
N ASP A 341 12.75 -13.96 2.78
CA ASP A 341 12.07 -14.44 3.98
C ASP A 341 10.55 -14.39 3.90
N LEU A 342 9.91 -15.39 4.51
CA LEU A 342 8.47 -15.36 4.77
C LEU A 342 8.22 -14.45 5.96
N ILE A 343 7.24 -13.57 5.82
CA ILE A 343 6.94 -12.56 6.82
C ILE A 343 5.42 -12.44 7.01
N THR A 344 5.01 -12.30 8.27
CA THR A 344 3.62 -12.04 8.62
C THR A 344 3.31 -10.56 8.47
N ASN A 345 2.04 -10.19 8.36
CA ASN A 345 1.65 -8.78 8.40
C ASN A 345 2.16 -8.11 9.67
N GLU A 346 1.96 -8.72 10.84
CA GLU A 346 2.43 -8.19 12.11
C GLU A 346 3.94 -7.93 12.11
N ALA A 347 4.73 -8.83 11.52
CA ALA A 347 6.17 -8.67 11.39
C ALA A 347 6.56 -7.54 10.42
N ILE A 348 5.86 -7.35 9.29
CA ILE A 348 6.02 -6.18 8.42
C ILE A 348 5.73 -4.90 9.22
N MET A 349 4.59 -4.83 9.90
CA MET A 349 4.19 -3.66 10.69
C MET A 349 5.20 -3.34 11.79
N LYS A 350 5.77 -4.37 12.43
CA LYS A 350 6.83 -4.21 13.43
C LYS A 350 8.14 -3.71 12.81
N LYS A 351 8.58 -4.28 11.68
CA LYS A 351 9.78 -3.86 10.94
C LYS A 351 9.68 -2.40 10.50
N PHE A 352 8.49 -1.94 10.12
CA PHE A 352 8.21 -0.57 9.71
C PHE A 352 7.58 0.29 10.82
N SER A 353 7.71 -0.08 12.10
CA SER A 353 7.16 0.71 13.22
C SER A 353 7.94 1.99 13.52
N SER A 354 9.14 2.14 12.95
CA SER A 354 10.02 3.31 13.02
C SER A 354 10.76 3.48 11.69
N PRO A 355 11.16 4.71 11.31
CA PRO A 355 11.91 4.93 10.07
C PRO A 355 13.31 4.29 10.16
N GLY A 356 13.90 3.98 9.00
CA GLY A 356 15.28 3.49 8.85
C GLY A 356 15.40 2.07 8.32
N SER A 357 14.30 1.33 8.16
CA SER A 357 14.30 0.04 7.46
C SER A 357 14.75 0.20 6.00
N SER A 358 15.52 -0.75 5.46
CA SER A 358 15.89 -0.69 4.04
C SER A 358 14.65 -0.81 3.15
N THR A 359 14.72 -0.23 1.95
CA THR A 359 13.69 -0.46 0.93
C THR A 359 13.56 -1.95 0.64
N VAL A 360 12.33 -2.45 0.60
CA VAL A 360 12.03 -3.86 0.40
C VAL A 360 10.73 -4.02 -0.37
N THR A 361 10.72 -4.99 -1.28
CA THR A 361 9.51 -5.42 -1.98
C THR A 361 8.98 -6.70 -1.33
N TYR A 362 7.72 -6.68 -0.94
CA TYR A 362 6.98 -7.85 -0.49
C TYR A 362 5.96 -8.25 -1.55
N VAL A 363 5.91 -9.53 -1.85
CA VAL A 363 4.85 -10.16 -2.66
C VAL A 363 4.13 -11.20 -1.82
N TRP A 364 2.92 -11.60 -2.21
CA TRP A 364 2.34 -12.83 -1.64
C TRP A 364 3.32 -14.00 -1.84
N GLN A 365 3.43 -14.87 -0.83
CA GLN A 365 4.13 -16.14 -1.03
C GLN A 365 3.41 -16.93 -2.12
N GLN A 366 4.15 -17.34 -3.14
CA GLN A 366 3.59 -17.99 -4.33
C GLN A 366 4.06 -19.42 -4.53
N GLN A 367 5.02 -19.89 -3.72
CA GLN A 367 5.60 -21.23 -3.79
C GLN A 367 5.94 -21.73 -2.37
N PRO A 368 6.02 -23.06 -2.16
CA PRO A 368 6.63 -23.62 -0.97
C PRO A 368 8.05 -23.07 -0.74
N LYS A 369 8.41 -22.78 0.51
CA LYS A 369 9.77 -22.37 0.89
C LYS A 369 10.42 -23.50 1.64
N THR A 370 11.55 -24.00 1.15
CA THR A 370 12.41 -24.89 1.95
C THR A 370 13.38 -24.01 2.71
N ASP A 371 13.32 -24.04 4.04
CA ASP A 371 14.20 -23.23 4.89
C ASP A 371 14.60 -24.06 6.10
N VAL A 372 15.80 -24.65 6.03
CA VAL A 372 16.35 -25.47 7.11
C VAL A 372 17.77 -25.01 7.36
N SER A 373 18.06 -24.69 8.61
CA SER A 373 19.37 -24.24 9.06
C SER A 373 19.93 -25.17 10.14
N LEU A 374 21.26 -25.17 10.23
CA LEU A 374 22.03 -26.04 11.09
C LEU A 374 23.00 -25.19 11.92
N GLU A 375 22.97 -25.32 13.24
CA GLU A 375 23.99 -24.75 14.14
C GLU A 375 24.72 -25.87 14.89
N VAL A 376 26.04 -25.94 14.68
CA VAL A 376 26.91 -26.98 15.26
C VAL A 376 27.94 -26.31 16.17
N PRO A 377 27.99 -26.65 17.47
CA PRO A 377 29.01 -26.10 18.37
C PRO A 377 30.37 -26.79 18.18
N ASP A 378 31.45 -26.05 18.48
CA ASP A 378 32.81 -26.59 18.51
C ASP A 378 32.96 -27.73 19.52
N ILE A 379 33.82 -28.71 19.18
CA ILE A 379 34.06 -29.90 20.00
C ILE A 379 35.48 -29.88 20.57
N GLU A 380 35.59 -29.89 21.91
CA GLU A 380 36.87 -29.92 22.62
C GLU A 380 37.04 -31.19 23.46
N PHE A 381 38.24 -31.78 23.43
CA PHE A 381 38.62 -32.92 24.29
C PHE A 381 39.63 -32.57 25.39
N GLY A 382 40.33 -31.43 25.27
CA GLY A 382 41.38 -31.03 26.20
C GLY A 382 42.66 -31.86 26.04
N SER A 383 43.42 -32.02 27.12
CA SER A 383 44.68 -32.77 27.13
C SER A 383 44.44 -34.28 27.30
N VAL A 384 45.00 -35.07 26.39
CA VAL A 384 44.84 -36.53 26.32
C VAL A 384 46.21 -37.22 26.23
N SER A 385 46.25 -38.52 26.53
CA SER A 385 47.43 -39.36 26.33
C SER A 385 47.11 -40.56 25.42
N SER A 386 48.12 -41.17 24.81
CA SER A 386 47.95 -42.39 24.00
C SER A 386 47.40 -43.59 24.80
N TYR A 387 47.42 -43.53 26.13
CA TYR A 387 46.87 -44.55 27.02
C TYR A 387 45.49 -44.20 27.57
N SER A 388 44.91 -43.05 27.19
CA SER A 388 43.64 -42.56 27.74
C SER A 388 42.42 -43.38 27.31
N GLY A 389 42.56 -44.31 26.36
CA GLY A 389 41.47 -45.13 25.86
C GLY A 389 40.37 -44.28 25.21
N LEU A 390 39.12 -44.48 25.62
CA LEU A 390 37.99 -43.64 25.19
C LEU A 390 37.97 -42.33 26.00
N VAL A 391 38.15 -41.21 25.30
CA VAL A 391 38.14 -39.87 25.85
C VAL A 391 36.81 -39.19 25.50
N LEU A 392 36.18 -38.63 26.53
CA LEU A 392 34.93 -37.90 26.41
C LEU A 392 35.16 -36.44 26.04
N ARG A 393 34.17 -35.82 25.41
CA ARG A 393 34.16 -34.37 25.20
C ARG A 393 34.23 -33.63 26.53
N LYS A 394 34.79 -32.42 26.52
CA LYS A 394 34.82 -31.51 27.67
C LYS A 394 33.42 -31.01 28.01
N THR A 395 32.55 -30.83 27.02
CA THR A 395 31.12 -30.59 27.18
C THR A 395 30.39 -31.92 27.38
N ASN A 396 29.61 -32.02 28.47
CA ASN A 396 28.90 -33.26 28.81
C ASN A 396 27.75 -33.56 27.84
N GLU A 397 27.06 -32.54 27.35
CA GLU A 397 25.99 -32.70 26.35
C GLU A 397 26.45 -32.02 25.06
N PHE A 398 26.38 -32.76 23.95
CA PHE A 398 26.61 -32.21 22.63
C PHE A 398 25.27 -32.23 21.90
N SER A 399 24.83 -31.06 21.44
CA SER A 399 23.63 -30.92 20.66
C SER A 399 23.91 -30.15 19.39
N ILE A 400 23.29 -30.59 18.31
CA ILE A 400 23.20 -29.85 17.06
C ILE A 400 21.79 -29.30 16.98
N GLU A 401 21.68 -27.99 16.80
CA GLU A 401 20.40 -27.33 16.62
C GLU A 401 20.06 -27.35 15.13
N ILE A 402 18.87 -27.84 14.80
CA ILE A 402 18.30 -27.81 13.46
C ILE A 402 17.01 -27.02 13.52
N THR A 403 16.96 -25.89 12.82
CA THR A 403 15.75 -25.09 12.71
C THR A 403 15.11 -25.33 11.36
N ASN A 404 13.92 -25.94 11.37
CA ASN A 404 13.08 -26.14 10.19
C ASN A 404 11.99 -25.05 10.15
N SER A 405 12.13 -24.10 9.24
CA SER A 405 11.20 -23.00 8.98
C SER A 405 10.57 -23.10 7.59
N ASN A 406 10.42 -24.32 7.09
CA ASN A 406 9.79 -24.57 5.80
C ASN A 406 8.33 -24.13 5.76
N TYR A 407 7.84 -23.92 4.53
CA TYR A 407 6.43 -23.81 4.23
C TYR A 407 6.06 -24.80 3.11
N PRO A 408 4.98 -25.59 3.25
CA PRO A 408 4.08 -25.66 4.42
C PRO A 408 4.82 -26.15 5.67
N GLU A 409 4.34 -25.74 6.84
CA GLU A 409 4.92 -26.09 8.15
C GLU A 409 4.73 -27.59 8.41
N GLU A 410 5.63 -28.41 7.88
CA GLU A 410 5.59 -29.86 7.97
C GLU A 410 6.95 -30.45 8.37
N ALA A 411 6.91 -31.56 9.09
CA ALA A 411 8.11 -32.28 9.48
C ALA A 411 8.80 -32.89 8.25
N MET A 412 10.10 -32.60 8.08
CA MET A 412 10.86 -33.03 6.91
C MET A 412 11.68 -34.27 7.22
N GLN A 413 11.61 -35.27 6.33
CA GLN A 413 12.59 -36.35 6.36
C GLN A 413 13.97 -35.77 6.06
N SER A 414 14.91 -35.97 6.97
CA SER A 414 16.25 -35.42 6.89
C SER A 414 17.28 -36.45 7.33
N SER A 415 18.42 -36.47 6.63
CA SER A 415 19.62 -37.20 7.02
C SER A 415 20.74 -36.21 7.33
N LEU A 416 21.40 -36.40 8.47
CA LEU A 416 22.58 -35.64 8.87
C LEU A 416 23.78 -36.57 8.80
N SER A 417 24.80 -36.13 8.08
CA SER A 417 26.09 -36.82 8.00
C SER A 417 27.23 -35.91 8.42
N VAL A 418 28.28 -36.51 8.96
CA VAL A 418 29.53 -35.83 9.30
C VAL A 418 30.71 -36.50 8.60
N SER A 419 31.61 -35.69 8.09
CA SER A 419 32.91 -36.12 7.57
C SER A 419 34.02 -35.22 8.10
N MET A 420 35.26 -35.61 7.91
CA MET A 420 36.44 -34.85 8.28
C MET A 420 37.13 -34.36 7.01
N GLU A 421 37.46 -33.07 6.93
CA GLU A 421 38.29 -32.55 5.82
C GLU A 421 39.63 -33.32 5.73
N ARG A 422 40.17 -33.68 6.90
CA ARG A 422 41.42 -34.44 7.07
C ARG A 422 41.49 -35.09 8.46
N PRO A 423 42.37 -36.08 8.67
CA PRO A 423 42.66 -36.59 10.01
C PRO A 423 43.07 -35.48 10.98
N LEU A 424 42.91 -35.72 12.28
CA LEU A 424 43.37 -34.80 13.32
C LEU A 424 44.86 -34.50 13.10
N THR A 425 45.19 -33.26 12.78
CA THR A 425 46.53 -32.85 12.34
C THR A 425 47.09 -31.85 13.34
N ASP A 426 48.38 -31.97 13.67
CA ASP A 426 49.02 -31.02 14.57
C ASP A 426 49.07 -29.62 13.94
N ILE A 427 48.70 -28.61 14.71
CA ILE A 427 48.61 -27.22 14.24
C ILE A 427 49.96 -26.60 13.89
N SER A 428 51.07 -27.16 14.41
CA SER A 428 52.44 -26.67 14.22
C SER A 428 53.29 -27.53 13.29
N ASP A 429 52.89 -28.79 13.06
CA ASP A 429 53.60 -29.76 12.23
C ASP A 429 52.60 -30.67 11.50
N ASN A 430 52.27 -30.30 10.26
CA ASN A 430 51.27 -31.01 9.45
C ASN A 430 51.68 -32.44 9.04
N THR A 431 52.90 -32.88 9.34
CA THR A 431 53.34 -34.26 9.13
C THR A 431 52.86 -35.20 10.24
N LYS A 432 52.42 -34.64 11.38
CA LYS A 432 51.87 -35.39 12.51
C LYS A 432 50.35 -35.44 12.40
N THR A 433 49.83 -36.64 12.20
CA THR A 433 48.39 -36.90 12.12
C THR A 433 47.98 -38.02 13.06
N LEU A 434 46.82 -37.90 13.70
CA LEU A 434 46.17 -38.98 14.43
C LEU A 434 45.11 -39.61 13.54
N ASN A 435 45.33 -40.86 13.15
CA ASN A 435 44.44 -41.58 12.24
C ASN A 435 43.50 -42.47 13.01
N ASN A 436 42.24 -42.53 12.57
CA ASN A 436 41.20 -43.40 13.12
C ASN A 436 40.86 -43.17 14.60
N VAL A 437 41.31 -42.08 15.21
CA VAL A 437 41.05 -41.79 16.63
C VAL A 437 39.71 -41.10 16.86
N LEU A 438 39.23 -40.29 15.92
CA LEU A 438 37.94 -39.61 16.05
C LEU A 438 36.83 -40.58 15.61
N ILE A 439 35.86 -40.81 16.48
CA ILE A 439 34.75 -41.72 16.23
C ILE A 439 33.43 -41.01 16.44
N PHE A 440 32.39 -41.49 15.78
CA PHE A 440 31.01 -41.23 16.15
C PHE A 440 30.42 -42.48 16.80
N LYS A 441 30.08 -42.38 18.08
CA LYS A 441 29.50 -43.45 18.88
C LYS A 441 27.98 -43.37 18.81
N GLY A 442 27.37 -44.20 17.97
CA GLY A 442 25.92 -44.38 17.90
C GLY A 442 25.41 -45.32 18.99
N ASN A 443 24.09 -45.56 18.99
CA ASN A 443 23.48 -46.51 19.93
C ASN A 443 23.85 -47.97 19.62
N ASP A 444 23.96 -48.30 18.32
CA ASP A 444 24.16 -49.67 17.86
C ASP A 444 25.59 -49.96 17.42
N ASN A 445 26.34 -48.96 16.91
CA ASN A 445 27.70 -49.12 16.40
C ASN A 445 28.56 -47.85 16.59
N ASP A 446 29.87 -48.06 16.69
CA ASP A 446 30.89 -47.01 16.69
C ASP A 446 31.49 -46.89 15.29
N ASN A 447 31.41 -45.70 14.69
CA ASN A 447 31.96 -45.44 13.36
C ASN A 447 33.23 -44.60 13.47
N ILE A 448 34.30 -44.99 12.79
CA ILE A 448 35.51 -44.18 12.69
C ILE A 448 35.26 -43.07 11.68
N LEU A 449 35.41 -41.81 12.10
CA LEU A 449 35.23 -40.68 11.20
C LEU A 449 36.41 -40.57 10.23
N SER A 450 36.10 -40.21 8.99
CA SER A 450 37.07 -40.08 7.89
C SER A 450 36.59 -39.01 6.92
N SER A 451 37.24 -38.90 5.75
CA SER A 451 36.77 -38.05 4.66
C SER A 451 35.45 -38.53 4.04
N GLU A 452 35.07 -39.78 4.25
CA GLU A 452 33.78 -40.29 3.79
C GLU A 452 32.66 -39.89 4.77
N PRO A 453 31.50 -39.42 4.26
CA PRO A 453 30.35 -39.11 5.09
C PRO A 453 29.89 -40.29 5.95
N THR A 454 29.77 -40.05 7.25
CA THR A 454 29.16 -40.97 8.20
C THR A 454 27.79 -40.44 8.59
N GLU A 455 26.72 -41.20 8.30
CA GLU A 455 25.36 -40.84 8.72
C GLU A 455 25.24 -40.98 10.24
N VAL A 456 24.75 -39.91 10.88
CA VAL A 456 24.63 -39.81 12.34
C VAL A 456 23.19 -39.65 12.80
N TYR A 457 22.29 -39.33 11.88
CA TYR A 457 20.86 -39.20 12.10
C TYR A 457 20.12 -39.42 10.78
N ASP A 458 19.06 -40.22 10.83
CA ASP A 458 18.05 -40.36 9.78
C ASP A 458 16.67 -40.34 10.45
N GLY A 459 15.88 -39.32 10.14
CA GLY A 459 14.60 -39.12 10.80
C GLY A 459 13.86 -37.86 10.38
N LYS A 460 12.72 -37.64 11.02
CA LYS A 460 11.91 -36.45 10.79
C LYS A 460 12.33 -35.32 11.71
N ILE A 461 12.69 -34.18 11.13
CA ILE A 461 12.88 -32.92 11.84
C ILE A 461 11.53 -32.19 11.89
N GLY A 462 11.01 -31.95 13.10
CA GLY A 462 9.77 -31.23 13.29
C GLY A 462 9.88 -29.77 12.87
N VAL A 463 8.76 -29.06 12.76
CA VAL A 463 8.76 -27.61 12.50
C VAL A 463 9.33 -26.87 13.72
N GLY A 464 10.07 -25.79 13.48
CA GLY A 464 10.74 -24.99 14.49
C GLY A 464 12.12 -25.51 14.84
N THR A 465 12.60 -25.13 16.02
CA THR A 465 13.92 -25.49 16.53
C THR A 465 13.90 -26.89 17.15
N ASN A 466 14.77 -27.76 16.67
CA ASN A 466 14.92 -29.14 17.13
C ASN A 466 16.37 -29.38 17.54
N ASP A 467 16.56 -30.04 18.68
CA ASP A 467 17.89 -30.45 19.13
C ASP A 467 18.13 -31.93 18.83
N LEU A 468 19.19 -32.23 18.08
CA LEU A 468 19.76 -33.57 18.04
C LEU A 468 20.78 -33.71 19.16
N LYS A 469 20.44 -34.46 20.22
CA LYS A 469 21.25 -34.55 21.45
C LYS A 469 21.97 -35.88 21.57
N TRP A 470 23.25 -35.79 21.95
CA TRP A 470 24.05 -36.91 22.39
C TRP A 470 24.57 -36.65 23.80
N ASP A 471 24.32 -37.61 24.70
CA ASP A 471 24.87 -37.58 26.05
C ASP A 471 26.41 -37.72 26.02
N ARG A 472 27.03 -37.59 27.19
CA ARG A 472 28.50 -37.62 27.32
C ARG A 472 29.18 -38.89 26.81
N TYR A 473 28.45 -39.98 26.56
CA TYR A 473 28.94 -41.28 26.13
C TYR A 473 28.58 -41.63 24.69
N HIS A 474 27.79 -40.80 24.00
CA HIS A 474 27.41 -40.99 22.59
C HIS A 474 27.81 -39.78 21.74
N GLY A 475 27.75 -39.87 20.41
CA GLY A 475 28.16 -38.81 19.48
C GLY A 475 29.66 -38.79 19.20
N VAL A 476 30.24 -37.62 18.88
CA VAL A 476 31.67 -37.51 18.53
C VAL A 476 32.56 -37.70 19.76
N LEU A 477 33.40 -38.72 19.76
CA LEU A 477 34.34 -39.05 20.84
C LEU A 477 35.74 -39.34 20.27
N LEU A 478 36.74 -39.40 21.16
CA LEU A 478 38.11 -39.74 20.78
C LEU A 478 38.48 -41.10 21.37
N ASN A 479 38.89 -42.06 20.53
CA ASN A 479 39.34 -43.39 20.94
C ASN A 479 40.85 -43.55 20.69
N MET A 480 41.64 -43.25 21.72
CA MET A 480 43.10 -43.32 21.66
C MET A 480 43.65 -44.76 21.57
N ASN A 481 42.81 -45.79 21.76
CA ASN A 481 43.25 -47.17 21.53
C ASN A 481 43.57 -47.44 20.05
N ASN A 482 43.02 -46.63 19.14
CA ASN A 482 43.23 -46.75 17.70
C ASN A 482 44.61 -46.22 17.27
N ASP A 483 45.28 -45.40 18.09
CA ASP A 483 46.62 -44.87 17.82
C ASP A 483 47.50 -44.88 19.09
N LYS A 484 48.08 -46.05 19.37
CA LYS A 484 48.91 -46.30 20.56
C LYS A 484 50.22 -45.52 20.59
N TYR A 485 50.63 -44.93 19.46
CA TYR A 485 51.89 -44.20 19.31
C TYR A 485 51.67 -42.75 18.87
N ALA A 486 50.48 -42.19 19.17
CA ALA A 486 50.12 -40.81 18.91
C ALA A 486 51.23 -39.83 19.36
N PRO A 487 51.80 -39.01 18.46
CA PRO A 487 52.83 -38.05 18.82
C PRO A 487 52.30 -36.94 19.73
N ASN A 488 53.17 -36.33 20.54
CA ASN A 488 52.80 -35.14 21.31
C ASN A 488 52.54 -33.96 20.37
N GLY A 489 51.45 -33.23 20.62
CA GLY A 489 51.02 -32.15 19.76
C GLY A 489 49.68 -31.54 20.16
N ASN A 490 49.30 -30.47 19.45
CA ASN A 490 47.99 -29.84 19.53
C ASN A 490 47.27 -30.14 18.22
N TYR A 491 46.25 -31.00 18.27
CA TYR A 491 45.59 -31.51 17.08
C TYR A 491 44.23 -30.88 16.87
N SER A 492 43.91 -30.53 15.62
CA SER A 492 42.60 -30.04 15.21
C SER A 492 42.23 -30.57 13.84
N THR A 493 40.94 -30.59 13.55
CA THR A 493 40.38 -30.82 12.21
C THR A 493 39.08 -30.04 12.05
N ILE A 494 38.59 -29.91 10.82
CA ILE A 494 37.28 -29.36 10.50
C ILE A 494 36.35 -30.54 10.22
N LEU A 495 35.16 -30.49 10.82
CA LEU A 495 34.09 -31.43 10.55
C LEU A 495 33.11 -30.80 9.58
N ASP A 496 32.92 -31.45 8.44
CA ASP A 496 31.93 -31.07 7.45
C ASP A 496 30.62 -31.76 7.77
N TRP A 497 29.63 -30.97 8.17
CA TRP A 497 28.28 -31.42 8.47
C TRP A 497 27.37 -31.17 7.27
N THR A 498 26.75 -32.22 6.77
CA THR A 498 25.83 -32.14 5.64
C THR A 498 24.45 -32.57 6.09
N LEU A 499 23.50 -31.64 6.06
CA LEU A 499 22.08 -31.92 6.25
C LEU A 499 21.43 -32.03 4.87
N THR A 500 20.85 -33.19 4.57
CA THR A 500 20.04 -33.40 3.37
C THR A 500 18.59 -33.57 3.80
N SER A 501 17.71 -32.73 3.28
CA SER A 501 16.28 -32.79 3.57
C SER A 501 15.49 -32.93 2.27
N SER A 502 14.46 -33.76 2.28
CA SER A 502 13.56 -33.95 1.13
C SER A 502 12.15 -33.43 1.47
N ILE A 503 11.58 -32.63 0.57
CA ILE A 503 10.14 -32.34 0.52
C ILE A 503 9.47 -33.28 -0.47
#